data_AF-A0A9E2CH34-F1
#
_entry.id   AF-A0A9E2CH34-F1
#
_cell.length_a   1.000
_cell.length_b   1.000
_cell.length_c   1.000
_cell.angle_alpha   90.00
_cell.angle_beta   90.00
_cell.angle_gamma   90.00
#
_symmetry.space_group_name_H-M   'P 1'
#
loop_
_entity.id
_entity.type
_entity.pdbx_description
1 polymer ?
#
loop_
_entity_poly.entity_id
_entity_poly.type
_entity_poly.pdbx_seq_one_letter_code
_entity_poly.pdbx_strand_id
1 'polypeptide(L)'
;MARSRTTHMPKFNSLNKLVEFFETHDMGEYWDDLPDVRFDIDIKKRTHIFTLDEDLVEKVTTIAQAKQIPSISLINEWLREKILEQVKVAA
;
A
#
# COMPACT_ATOMS: atom_id res chain seq x y z
N MET A 1 8.31 -10.23 23.41
CA MET A 1 7.82 -8.84 23.30
C MET A 1 7.73 -8.29 24.72
N ALA A 2 8.44 -7.21 25.03
CA ALA A 2 8.43 -6.62 26.37
C ALA A 2 7.05 -6.01 26.63
N ARG A 3 6.39 -6.41 27.72
CA ARG A 3 5.11 -5.80 28.12
C ARG A 3 5.41 -4.37 28.59
N SER A 4 4.92 -3.37 27.87
CA SER A 4 4.88 -1.99 28.37
C SER A 4 4.00 -1.93 29.62
N ARG A 5 4.32 -1.01 30.53
CA ARG A 5 3.50 -0.77 31.73
C ARG A 5 2.11 -0.35 31.26
N THR A 6 1.11 -1.22 31.42
CA THR A 6 -0.26 -0.88 31.06
C THR A 6 -0.85 0.08 32.09
N THR A 7 -1.37 1.19 31.58
CA THR A 7 -1.98 2.26 32.37
C THR A 7 -3.49 2.22 32.15
N HIS A 8 -4.26 2.57 33.17
CA HIS A 8 -5.72 2.62 33.06
C HIS A 8 -6.20 3.89 32.34
N MET A 9 -7.21 3.74 31.50
CA MET A 9 -7.81 4.82 30.71
C MET A 9 -8.53 5.82 31.64
N PRO A 10 -8.20 7.13 31.57
CA PRO A 10 -8.85 8.14 32.39
C PRO A 10 -10.29 8.40 31.91
N LYS A 11 -11.15 8.90 32.82
CA LYS A 11 -12.51 9.33 32.47
C LYS A 11 -12.51 10.76 31.94
N PHE A 12 -13.10 10.97 30.77
CA PHE A 12 -13.21 12.29 30.15
C PHE A 12 -14.56 12.95 30.48
N ASN A 13 -14.53 14.26 30.77
CA ASN A 13 -15.72 15.05 31.08
C ASN A 13 -16.16 15.97 29.93
N SER A 14 -15.46 15.96 28.80
CA SER A 14 -15.84 16.64 27.56
C SER A 14 -15.20 15.96 26.34
N LEU A 15 -15.84 16.12 25.18
CA LEU A 15 -15.32 15.58 23.92
C LEU A 15 -13.97 16.20 23.55
N ASN A 16 -13.79 17.51 23.78
CA ASN A 16 -12.54 18.20 23.48
C ASN A 16 -11.33 17.60 24.23
N LYS A 17 -11.52 17.24 25.51
CA LYS A 17 -10.45 16.61 26.29
C LYS A 17 -10.14 15.19 25.84
N LEU A 18 -11.14 14.46 25.35
CA LEU A 18 -10.93 13.14 24.75
C LEU A 18 -10.08 13.29 23.47
N VAL A 19 -10.42 14.24 22.60
CA VAL A 19 -9.65 14.50 21.38
C VAL A 19 -8.22 14.92 21.71
N GLU A 20 -8.03 15.88 22.62
CA GLU A 20 -6.71 16.32 23.07
C GLU A 20 -5.88 15.15 23.63
N PHE A 21 -6.51 14.25 24.39
CA PHE A 21 -5.85 13.05 24.90
C PHE A 21 -5.43 12.08 23.79
N PHE A 22 -6.31 11.85 22.79
CA PHE A 22 -6.01 11.01 21.63
C PHE A 22 -4.87 11.55 20.77
N GLU A 23 -4.71 12.86 20.68
CA GLU A 23 -3.62 13.49 19.92
C GLU A 23 -2.28 13.49 20.66
N THR A 24 -2.32 13.52 21.99
CA THR A 24 -1.12 13.72 22.82
C THR A 24 -0.57 12.44 23.44
N HIS A 25 -1.37 11.36 23.52
CA HIS A 25 -0.98 10.11 24.18
C HIS A 25 -0.96 8.93 23.21
N ASP A 26 -0.04 7.99 23.44
CA ASP A 26 0.00 6.72 22.72
C ASP A 26 -1.08 5.77 23.27
N MET A 27 -2.05 5.42 22.44
CA MET A 27 -3.13 4.48 22.81
C MET A 27 -2.60 3.06 23.09
N GLY A 28 -1.40 2.72 22.62
CA GLY A 28 -0.74 1.45 22.92
C GLY A 28 -0.43 1.25 24.40
N GLU A 29 -0.34 2.33 25.20
CA GLU A 29 -0.15 2.25 26.66
C GLU A 29 -1.41 1.80 27.41
N TYR A 30 -2.58 1.87 26.76
CA TYR A 30 -3.89 1.55 27.31
C TYR A 30 -4.49 0.27 26.70
N TRP A 31 -3.64 -0.58 26.11
CA TRP A 31 -4.04 -1.76 25.34
C TRP A 31 -5.00 -2.70 26.09
N ASP A 32 -4.79 -2.88 27.40
CA ASP A 32 -5.61 -3.77 28.24
C ASP A 32 -7.04 -3.23 28.47
N ASP A 33 -7.25 -1.91 28.34
CA ASP A 33 -8.54 -1.25 28.55
C ASP A 33 -9.31 -1.05 27.22
N LEU A 34 -8.65 -1.23 26.07
CA LEU A 34 -9.29 -1.12 24.77
C LEU A 34 -10.12 -2.39 24.48
N PRO A 35 -11.36 -2.23 23.95
CA PRO A 35 -12.17 -3.39 23.62
C PRO A 35 -11.54 -4.19 22.47
N ASP A 36 -11.56 -5.51 22.59
CA ASP A 36 -11.18 -6.40 21.50
C ASP A 36 -12.17 -6.24 20.33
N VAL A 37 -11.67 -5.75 19.19
CA VAL A 37 -12.45 -5.62 17.95
C VAL A 37 -11.88 -6.56 16.90
N ARG A 38 -12.73 -7.42 16.35
CA ARG A 38 -12.41 -8.23 15.16
C ARG A 38 -12.89 -7.49 13.92
N PHE A 39 -11.98 -7.27 12.99
CA PHE A 39 -12.30 -6.68 11.69
C PHE A 39 -11.54 -7.42 10.60
N ASP A 40 -12.20 -7.61 9.46
CA ASP A 40 -11.60 -8.22 8.29
C ASP A 40 -11.10 -7.13 7.35
N ILE A 41 -9.81 -7.11 7.08
CA ILE A 41 -9.21 -6.22 6.07
C ILE A 41 -9.09 -6.99 4.76
N ASP A 42 -9.96 -6.72 3.80
CA ASP A 42 -9.85 -7.25 2.44
C ASP A 42 -9.13 -6.25 1.52
N ILE A 43 -7.80 -6.37 1.45
CA ILE A 43 -6.98 -5.56 0.54
C ILE A 43 -7.04 -6.18 -0.87
N LYS A 44 -8.03 -5.77 -1.66
CA LYS A 44 -8.17 -6.23 -3.05
C LYS A 44 -7.14 -5.56 -3.96
N LYS A 45 -6.10 -6.30 -4.38
CA LYS A 45 -5.28 -5.92 -5.54
C LYS A 45 -6.10 -6.07 -6.82
N ARG A 46 -6.20 -5.00 -7.61
CA ARG A 46 -6.75 -5.07 -8.97
C ARG A 46 -5.63 -5.52 -9.92
N THR A 47 -5.76 -6.73 -10.46
CA THR A 47 -4.83 -7.26 -11.46
C THR A 47 -5.51 -7.26 -12.82
N HIS A 48 -4.88 -6.66 -13.82
CA HIS A 48 -5.32 -6.70 -15.21
C HIS A 48 -4.38 -7.62 -16.00
N ILE A 49 -4.97 -8.57 -16.73
CA ILE A 49 -4.22 -9.53 -17.55
C ILE A 49 -4.41 -9.13 -19.01
N PHE A 50 -3.30 -9.01 -19.73
CA PHE A 50 -3.26 -8.71 -21.15
C PHE A 50 -2.53 -9.83 -21.89
N THR A 51 -3.04 -10.21 -23.05
CA THR A 51 -2.36 -11.13 -23.96
C THR A 51 -1.36 -10.35 -24.81
N LEU A 52 -0.20 -10.96 -25.06
CA LEU A 52 0.84 -10.44 -25.94
C LEU A 52 1.13 -11.50 -27.02
N ASP A 53 1.46 -11.04 -28.22
CA ASP A 53 1.87 -11.93 -29.31
C ASP A 53 3.20 -12.62 -28.97
N GLU A 54 3.38 -13.83 -29.47
CA GLU A 54 4.54 -14.69 -29.14
C GLU A 54 5.87 -14.03 -29.51
N ASP A 55 5.95 -13.40 -30.68
CA ASP A 55 7.16 -12.72 -31.15
C ASP A 55 7.53 -11.53 -30.26
N LEU A 56 6.53 -10.85 -29.69
CA LEU A 56 6.74 -9.74 -28.77
C LEU A 56 7.24 -10.24 -27.41
N VAL A 57 6.69 -11.34 -26.92
CA VAL A 57 7.13 -11.98 -25.67
C VAL A 57 8.59 -12.42 -25.76
N GLU A 58 9.01 -13.03 -26.87
CA GLU A 58 10.39 -13.45 -27.11
C GLU A 58 11.37 -12.26 -27.06
N LYS A 59 11.03 -11.18 -27.76
CA LYS A 59 11.85 -9.95 -27.80
C LYS A 59 11.96 -9.30 -26.43
N VAL A 60 10.83 -9.11 -25.75
CA VAL A 60 10.78 -8.52 -24.40
C VAL A 60 11.61 -9.35 -23.43
N THR A 61 11.47 -10.68 -23.47
CA THR A 61 12.19 -11.59 -22.57
C THR A 61 13.70 -11.52 -22.80
N THR A 62 14.13 -11.50 -24.05
CA THR A 62 15.56 -11.38 -24.41
C THR A 62 16.14 -10.07 -23.87
N ILE A 63 15.42 -8.96 -24.03
CA ILE A 63 15.86 -7.63 -23.56
C ILE A 63 15.85 -7.56 -22.04
N ALA A 64 14.83 -8.12 -21.39
CA ALA A 64 14.71 -8.15 -19.93
C ALA A 64 15.84 -8.99 -19.29
N GLN A 65 16.17 -10.14 -19.88
CA GLN A 65 17.30 -10.97 -19.48
C GLN A 65 18.63 -10.23 -19.60
N ALA A 66 18.88 -9.56 -20.73
CA ALA A 66 20.08 -8.76 -20.94
C ALA A 66 20.21 -7.62 -19.91
N LYS A 67 19.07 -7.04 -19.49
CA LYS A 67 18.99 -5.99 -18.46
C LYS A 67 18.93 -6.52 -17.02
N GLN A 68 18.89 -7.85 -16.81
CA GLN A 68 18.71 -8.49 -15.50
C GLN A 68 17.49 -7.99 -14.72
N ILE A 69 16.40 -7.71 -15.42
CA ILE A 69 15.13 -7.27 -14.82
C ILE A 69 13.98 -8.20 -15.23
N PRO A 70 12.88 -8.24 -14.47
CA PRO A 70 11.69 -8.99 -14.86
C PRO A 70 11.06 -8.42 -16.15
N SER A 71 10.62 -9.29 -17.07
CA SER A 71 9.88 -8.88 -18.28
C SER A 71 8.68 -7.98 -17.97
N ILE A 72 7.95 -8.27 -16.88
CA ILE A 72 6.80 -7.46 -16.46
C ILE A 72 7.18 -6.03 -16.05
N SER A 73 8.36 -5.84 -15.46
CA SER A 73 8.85 -4.51 -15.08
C SER A 73 9.15 -3.70 -16.34
N LEU A 74 9.84 -4.32 -17.30
CA LEU A 74 10.17 -3.71 -18.59
C LEU A 74 8.91 -3.34 -19.39
N ILE A 75 7.93 -4.23 -19.46
CA ILE A 75 6.64 -3.97 -20.13
C ILE A 75 5.95 -2.76 -19.52
N ASN A 76 5.87 -2.68 -18.19
CA ASN A 76 5.21 -1.57 -17.51
C ASN A 76 5.93 -0.24 -17.73
N GLU A 77 7.26 -0.25 -17.76
CA GLU A 77 8.07 0.95 -18.00
C GLU A 77 7.84 1.49 -19.41
N TRP A 78 7.97 0.65 -20.44
CA TRP A 78 7.70 1.04 -21.82
C TRP A 78 6.26 1.47 -22.05
N LEU A 79 5.30 0.79 -21.42
CA LEU A 79 3.90 1.16 -21.55
C LEU A 79 3.64 2.57 -20.96
N ARG A 80 4.26 2.92 -19.83
CA ARG A 80 4.18 4.27 -19.26
C ARG A 80 4.79 5.31 -20.18
N GLU A 81 5.97 5.05 -20.73
CA GLU A 81 6.64 5.96 -21.67
C GLU A 81 5.76 6.22 -22.88
N LYS A 82 5.21 5.17 -23.50
CA LYS A 82 4.34 5.29 -24.68
C LYS A 82 3.06 6.04 -24.38
N ILE A 83 2.43 5.79 -23.23
CA ILE A 83 1.23 6.55 -22.82
C ILE A 83 1.58 8.03 -22.65
N LEU A 84 2.70 8.35 -22.00
CA LEU A 84 3.13 9.75 -21.81
C LEU A 84 3.42 10.46 -23.13
N GLU A 85 4.02 9.77 -24.10
CA GLU A 85 4.21 10.30 -25.46
C GLU A 85 2.87 10.64 -26.11
N GLN A 86 1.88 9.74 -26.06
CA GLN A 86 0.56 9.96 -26.68
C GLN A 86 -0.22 11.10 -26.00
N VAL A 87 -0.15 11.21 -24.67
CA VAL A 87 -0.81 12.30 -23.93
C VAL A 87 -0.23 13.66 -24.30
N LYS A 88 1.09 13.75 -24.54
CA LYS A 88 1.74 14.99 -24.99
C LYS A 88 1.39 15.37 -26.43
N VAL A 89 1.08 14.40 -27.28
CA VAL A 89 0.70 14.63 -28.68
C VAL A 89 -0.78 15.03 -28.80
N ALA A 90 -1.61 14.64 -27.83
CA ALA A 90 -3.04 14.95 -27.79
C ALA A 90 -3.39 16.26 -27.06
N ALA A 91 -2.41 16.97 -26.49
CA ALA A 91 -2.57 18.24 -25.78
C ALA A 91 -2.03 19.41 -26.62
#